data_AF-A0A934D492-F1
#
_entry.id   AF-A0A934D492-F1
#
_cell.length_a   1.000
_cell.length_b   1.000
_cell.length_c   1.000
_cell.angle_alpha   90.00
_cell.angle_beta   90.00
_cell.angle_gamma   90.00
#
_symmetry.space_group_name_H-M   'P 1'
#
loop_
_entity.id
_entity.type
_entity.pdbx_description
1 polymer ?
#
loop_
_entity_poly.entity_id
_entity_poly.type
_entity_poly.pdbx_seq_one_letter_code
_entity_poly.pdbx_strand_id
1 'polypeptide(L)'
;MVQFTCQIDAEASAVHVKLSDEDGHEQSVQFAFDPRTGRYDCPEFADLEEVLGTEWVANLESHVRKLVDQAVMARRRSERDDPWGF
;
A
#
# COMPACT_ATOMS: atom_id res chain seq x y z
N MET A 1 -8.17 -15.54 -12.39
CA MET A 1 -8.10 -15.43 -10.92
C MET A 1 -7.09 -14.34 -10.68
N VAL A 2 -7.56 -13.22 -10.15
CA VAL A 2 -6.71 -12.04 -9.99
C VAL A 2 -5.82 -12.19 -8.76
N GLN A 3 -4.52 -12.17 -8.99
CA GLN A 3 -3.50 -12.10 -7.95
C GLN A 3 -3.08 -10.65 -7.76
N PHE A 4 -2.73 -10.29 -6.52
CA PHE A 4 -2.19 -8.97 -6.21
C PHE A 4 -0.87 -9.09 -5.47
N THR A 5 0.03 -8.14 -5.71
CA THR A 5 1.30 -7.97 -4.99
C THR A 5 1.40 -6.53 -4.54
N CYS A 6 1.63 -6.32 -3.24
CA CYS A 6 1.79 -4.99 -2.67
C CYS A 6 3.26 -4.77 -2.29
N GLN A 7 3.81 -3.63 -2.68
CA GLN A 7 5.14 -3.20 -2.29
C GLN A 7 5.06 -1.79 -1.72
N ILE A 8 5.73 -1.56 -0.60
CA ILE A 8 5.79 -0.24 0.03
C ILE A 8 7.18 0.36 -0.16
N ASP A 9 7.19 1.63 -0.55
CA ASP A 9 8.37 2.46 -0.64
C ASP A 9 8.34 3.46 0.52
N ALA A 10 9.09 3.15 1.58
CA ALA A 10 9.11 3.95 2.81
C ALA A 10 9.86 5.29 2.62
N GLU A 11 10.73 5.39 1.61
CA GLU A 11 11.48 6.61 1.31
C GLU A 11 10.60 7.61 0.56
N ALA A 12 9.87 7.13 -0.45
CA ALA A 12 8.91 7.90 -1.23
C ALA A 12 7.53 8.04 -0.55
N SER A 13 7.30 7.33 0.57
CA SER A 13 5.99 7.25 1.23
C SER A 13 4.87 6.86 0.24
N ALA A 14 5.17 5.87 -0.60
CA ALA A 14 4.28 5.39 -1.66
C ALA A 14 4.02 3.89 -1.53
N VAL A 15 2.81 3.47 -1.90
CA VAL A 15 2.45 2.05 -2.02
C VAL A 15 2.23 1.75 -3.50
N HIS A 16 2.84 0.65 -3.95
CA HIS A 16 2.62 0.06 -5.26
C HIS A 16 1.82 -1.22 -5.12
N VAL A 17 0.69 -1.29 -5.81
CA VAL A 17 -0.13 -2.50 -5.90
C VAL A 17 -0.11 -2.96 -7.34
N LYS A 18 0.41 -4.16 -7.57
CA LYS A 18 0.40 -4.82 -8.88
C LYS A 18 -0.67 -5.91 -8.88
N LEU A 19 -1.55 -5.87 -9.87
CA LEU A 19 -2.61 -6.82 -10.14
C LEU A 19 -2.21 -7.63 -11.38
N SER A 20 -2.41 -8.93 -11.33
CA SER A 20 -2.12 -9.83 -12.43
C SER A 20 -3.24 -10.86 -12.55
N ASP A 21 -3.86 -10.93 -13.73
CA ASP A 21 -4.88 -11.93 -14.03
C ASP A 21 -4.34 -13.08 -14.88
N GLU A 22 -5.09 -14.18 -14.93
CA GLU A 22 -4.75 -15.39 -15.71
C GLU A 22 -4.73 -15.16 -17.22
N ASP A 23 -5.44 -14.14 -17.72
CA ASP A 23 -5.44 -13.76 -19.14
C ASP A 23 -4.19 -12.95 -19.55
N GLY A 24 -3.27 -12.68 -18.62
CA GLY A 24 -2.05 -11.91 -18.87
C GLY A 24 -2.25 -10.40 -18.80
N HIS A 25 -3.40 -9.94 -18.30
CA HIS A 25 -3.62 -8.53 -18.01
C HIS A 25 -2.92 -8.14 -16.71
N GLU A 26 -2.03 -7.15 -16.79
CA GLU A 26 -1.30 -6.60 -15.65
C GLU A 26 -1.70 -5.13 -15.45
N GLN A 27 -2.13 -4.79 -14.25
CA GLN A 27 -2.43 -3.41 -13.87
C GLN A 27 -1.64 -3.05 -12.63
N SER A 28 -1.04 -1.87 -12.61
CA SER A 28 -0.30 -1.37 -11.45
C SER A 28 -0.88 -0.04 -10.99
N VAL A 29 -1.12 0.04 -9.70
CA VAL A 29 -1.69 1.19 -9.00
C VAL A 29 -0.65 1.74 -8.05
N GLN A 30 -0.42 3.04 -8.10
CA GLN A 30 0.47 3.74 -7.18
C GLN A 30 -0.31 4.83 -6.45
N PHE A 31 -0.22 4.83 -5.12
CA PHE A 31 -0.77 5.91 -4.31
C PHE A 31 0.17 6.28 -3.17
N ALA A 32 0.10 7.54 -2.76
CA ALA A 32 0.84 8.05 -1.62
C ALA A 32 0.10 7.72 -0.32
N PHE A 33 0.86 7.52 0.75
CA PHE A 33 0.34 7.45 2.11
C PHE A 33 1.02 8.50 2.98
N ASP A 34 0.33 8.94 4.03
CA ASP A 34 0.89 9.82 5.04
C ASP A 34 1.73 9.00 6.02
N PRO A 35 3.06 9.19 6.08
CA PRO A 35 3.95 8.37 6.90
C PRO A 35 3.86 8.68 8.41
N ARG A 36 3.07 9.69 8.81
CA ARG A 36 2.88 10.07 10.23
C ARG A 36 1.67 9.38 10.84
N THR A 37 0.59 9.32 10.08
CA THR A 37 -0.73 8.84 10.49
C THR A 37 -1.11 7.50 9.85
N GLY A 38 -0.45 7.11 8.75
CA GLY A 38 -0.78 5.93 7.97
C GLY A 38 -2.04 6.07 7.12
N ARG A 39 -2.58 7.28 6.97
CA ARG A 39 -3.71 7.55 6.08
C ARG A 39 -3.28 7.48 4.62
N TYR A 40 -4.08 6.88 3.78
CA TYR A 40 -3.90 6.87 2.33
C TYR A 40 -5.26 7.08 1.66
N ASP A 41 -5.23 7.58 0.42
CA ASP A 41 -6.42 7.74 -0.42
C ASP A 41 -6.17 6.95 -1.70
N CYS A 42 -6.98 5.92 -1.94
CA CYS A 42 -6.86 5.06 -3.11
C CYS A 42 -8.25 4.90 -3.75
N PRO A 43 -8.61 5.78 -4.69
CA PRO A 43 -9.91 5.73 -5.35
C PRO A 43 -10.10 4.46 -6.21
N GLU A 44 -9.00 3.82 -6.64
CA GLU A 44 -9.06 2.58 -7.42
C GLU A 44 -9.62 1.39 -6.62
N PHE A 45 -9.66 1.44 -5.29
CA PHE A 45 -10.29 0.38 -4.51
C PHE A 45 -11.80 0.30 -4.69
N ALA A 46 -12.46 1.45 -4.94
CA ALA A 46 -13.88 1.46 -5.23
C ALA A 46 -14.17 0.80 -6.59
N ASP A 47 -13.35 1.10 -7.60
CA ASP A 47 -13.47 0.48 -8.93
C ASP A 47 -13.21 -1.04 -8.87
N LEU A 48 -12.17 -1.45 -8.14
CA LEU A 48 -11.86 -2.87 -7.91
C LEU A 48 -12.95 -3.58 -7.11
N GLU A 49 -13.67 -2.89 -6.23
CA GLU A 49 -14.77 -3.49 -5.46
C GLU A 49 -15.95 -3.82 -6.38
N GLU A 50 -16.27 -2.95 -7.34
CA GLU A 50 -17.30 -3.21 -8.34
C GLU A 50 -16.93 -4.35 -9.29
N VAL A 51 -15.64 -4.53 -9.60
CA VAL A 51 -15.14 -5.53 -10.55
C VAL A 51 -14.86 -6.89 -9.89
N LEU A 52 -14.16 -6.91 -8.76
CA LEU A 52 -13.63 -8.12 -8.10
C LEU A 52 -14.43 -8.51 -6.84
N GLY A 53 -15.20 -7.58 -6.29
CA GLY A 53 -16.02 -7.77 -5.10
C GLY A 53 -15.37 -7.30 -3.79
N THR A 54 -16.22 -6.95 -2.83
CA THR A 54 -15.85 -6.43 -1.50
C THR A 54 -14.90 -7.33 -0.72
N GLU A 55 -15.06 -8.66 -0.76
CA GLU A 55 -14.19 -9.57 0.01
C GLU A 55 -12.75 -9.54 -0.50
N TRP A 56 -12.57 -9.42 -1.81
CA TRP A 56 -11.25 -9.35 -2.43
C TRP A 56 -10.57 -8.01 -2.07
N VAL A 57 -11.31 -6.90 -2.19
CA VAL A 57 -10.80 -5.56 -1.83
C VAL A 57 -10.51 -5.46 -0.35
N ALA A 58 -11.35 -5.99 0.53
CA ALA A 58 -11.10 -6.01 1.97
C ALA A 58 -9.79 -6.74 2.32
N ASN A 59 -9.46 -7.81 1.60
CA ASN A 59 -8.20 -8.52 1.77
C ASN A 59 -6.99 -7.68 1.29
N LEU A 60 -7.11 -7.02 0.13
CA LEU A 60 -6.10 -6.09 -0.38
C LEU A 60 -5.86 -4.94 0.61
N GLU A 61 -6.93 -4.27 1.05
CA GLU A 61 -6.87 -3.17 2.02
C GLU A 61 -6.21 -3.60 3.33
N SER A 62 -6.56 -4.79 3.84
CA SER A 62 -5.94 -5.33 5.05
C SER A 62 -4.43 -5.53 4.88
N HIS A 63 -3.98 -5.94 3.68
CA HIS A 63 -2.57 -6.12 3.36
C HIS A 63 -1.84 -4.77 3.25
N VAL A 64 -2.40 -3.82 2.50
CA VAL A 64 -1.88 -2.46 2.34
C VAL A 64 -1.77 -1.77 3.70
N ARG A 65 -2.82 -1.84 4.52
CA ARG A 65 -2.86 -1.23 5.85
C ARG A 65 -1.76 -1.79 6.75
N LYS A 66 -1.49 -3.10 6.71
CA LYS A 66 -0.37 -3.71 7.46
C LYS A 66 0.97 -3.18 6.98
N LEU A 67 1.19 -3.08 5.67
CA LEU A 67 2.44 -2.54 5.12
C LEU A 67 2.65 -1.08 5.53
N VAL A 68 1.61 -0.25 5.40
CA VAL A 68 1.64 1.16 5.79
C VAL A 68 1.91 1.30 7.29
N ASP A 69 1.24 0.53 8.15
CA ASP A 69 1.50 0.54 9.60
C ASP A 69 2.96 0.17 9.90
N GLN A 70 3.49 -0.88 9.25
CA GLN A 70 4.90 -1.25 9.41
C GLN A 70 5.87 -0.14 8.96
N ALA A 71 5.58 0.54 7.84
CA ALA A 71 6.40 1.65 7.37
C ALA A 71 6.34 2.87 8.31
N VAL A 72 5.16 3.23 8.80
CA VAL A 72 4.98 4.30 9.79
C VAL A 72 5.75 3.98 11.07
N MET A 73 5.69 2.74 11.55
CA MET A 73 6.42 2.31 12.75
C MET A 73 7.93 2.28 12.52
N ALA A 74 8.38 1.86 11.34
CA ALA A 74 9.80 1.87 10.96
C ALA A 74 10.33 3.31 10.87
N ARG A 75 9.58 4.22 10.25
CA ARG A 75 9.92 5.65 10.15
C ARG A 75 10.10 6.28 11.53
N ARG A 76 9.14 6.06 12.44
CA ARG A 76 9.22 6.52 13.85
C ARG A 76 10.41 5.95 14.61
N ARG A 77 10.93 4.79 14.19
CA ARG A 77 12.16 4.22 14.76
C ARG A 77 13.39 4.94 14.23
N SER A 78 13.48 5.16 12.91
CA SER A 78 14.60 5.87 12.29
C SER A 78 14.70 7.33 12.75
N GLU A 79 13.59 8.05 12.91
CA GLU A 79 13.60 9.44 13.41
C GLU A 79 14.07 9.56 14.87
N ARG A 80 14.03 8.46 15.63
CA ARG A 80 14.45 8.44 17.04
C ARG A 80 15.90 7.98 17.23
N ASP A 81 16.55 7.49 16.17
CA ASP A 81 17.88 6.90 16.19
C ASP A 81 18.96 7.82 15.61
N ASP A 82 18.67 9.12 15.40
CA ASP A 82 19.65 10.12 14.98
C ASP A 82 20.07 11.03 16.15
N PRO A 83 21.06 10.62 16.98
CA PRO A 83 21.57 11.44 18.08
C PRO A 83 22.55 12.54 17.64
N TRP A 84 22.86 12.67 16.34
CA TRP A 84 23.89 13.59 15.83
C TRP A 84 23.53 14.22 14.49
N GLY A 85 22.28 14.68 14.32
CA GLY A 85 21.83 15.39 13.13
C GLY A 85 22.59 16.71 12.99
N PHE A 86 23.66 16.70 12.20
CA PHE A 86 24.44 17.87 11.78
C PHE A 86 23.83 18.49 10.52
#